data_AF-A0A497G8R6-F1
#
_entry.id   AF-A0A497G8R6-F1
#
_cell.length_a   1.000
_cell.length_b   1.000
_cell.length_c   1.000
_cell.angle_alpha   90.00
_cell.angle_beta   90.00
_cell.angle_gamma   90.00
#
_symmetry.space_group_name_H-M   'P 1'
#
loop_
_entity.id
_entity.type
_entity.pdbx_description
1 polymer ?
#
loop_
_entity_poly.entity_id
_entity_poly.type
_entity_poly.pdbx_seq_one_letter_code
_entity_poly.pdbx_strand_id
1 'polypeptide(L)'
;MVEGQFARSFVANLEHWVEAQKLVLSSVRRVEEQLKDADRLELILATRMAFRHMIRTLEAFDKWLQDPFIIGHMPREMLEEVQRKAWELLKQLLELDINHTTQFKDYMLKLAREGKLNPLLAAQRGEERGTPGVF
;
A
#
# COMPACT_ATOMS: atom_id res chain seq x y z
N MET A 1 41.14 1.96 7.44
CA MET A 1 40.42 1.65 8.70
C MET A 1 39.00 2.23 8.72
N VAL A 2 38.77 3.45 8.20
CA VAL A 2 37.46 4.13 8.19
C VAL A 2 36.41 3.43 7.30
N GLU A 3 36.79 2.99 6.10
CA GLU A 3 35.88 2.29 5.16
C GLU A 3 35.29 1.00 5.73
N GLY A 4 36.11 0.21 6.44
CA GLY A 4 35.64 -1.02 7.10
C GLY A 4 34.68 -0.77 8.27
N GLN A 5 34.75 0.39 8.91
CA GLN A 5 33.78 0.77 9.95
C GLN A 5 32.46 1.22 9.33
N PHE A 6 32.50 2.00 8.25
CA PHE A 6 31.32 2.41 7.50
C PHE A 6 30.55 1.19 6.95
N ALA A 7 31.25 0.25 6.29
CA ALA A 7 30.63 -0.95 5.75
C ALA A 7 29.92 -1.79 6.83
N ARG A 8 30.53 -1.95 8.00
CA ARG A 8 29.91 -2.66 9.14
C ARG A 8 28.66 -1.95 9.64
N SER A 9 28.69 -0.63 9.81
CA SER A 9 27.52 0.13 10.22
C SER A 9 26.39 0.07 9.19
N PHE A 10 26.73 0.12 7.90
CA PHE A 10 25.77 0.00 6.81
C PHE A 10 25.10 -1.38 6.82
N VAL A 11 25.88 -2.47 6.93
CA VAL A 11 25.34 -3.83 7.03
C VAL A 11 24.45 -3.99 8.26
N ALA A 12 24.86 -3.49 9.43
CA ALA A 12 24.03 -3.53 10.62
C ALA A 12 22.69 -2.78 10.45
N ASN A 13 22.69 -1.65 9.73
CA ASN A 13 21.45 -0.93 9.40
C ASN A 13 20.54 -1.75 8.48
N LEU A 14 21.10 -2.47 7.50
CA LEU A 14 20.33 -3.36 6.64
C LEU A 14 19.72 -4.53 7.44
N GLU A 15 20.47 -5.12 8.37
CA GLU A 15 19.97 -6.19 9.24
C GLU A 15 18.81 -5.70 10.11
N HIS A 16 18.93 -4.54 10.75
CA HIS A 16 17.84 -3.95 11.53
C HIS A 16 16.60 -3.69 10.69
N TRP A 17 16.77 -3.21 9.45
CA TRP A 17 15.65 -3.04 8.52
C TRP A 17 14.98 -4.38 8.24
N VAL A 18 15.75 -5.41 7.88
CA VAL A 18 15.22 -6.74 7.58
C VAL A 18 14.42 -7.29 8.76
N GLU A 19 14.94 -7.18 9.98
CA GLU A 19 14.22 -7.63 11.19
C GLU A 19 12.92 -6.84 11.44
N ALA A 20 12.93 -5.53 11.21
CA ALA A 20 11.71 -4.72 11.30
C ALA A 20 10.65 -5.18 10.28
N GLN A 21 11.04 -5.50 9.04
CA GLN A 21 10.10 -5.98 8.02
C GLN A 21 9.55 -7.38 8.35
N LYS A 22 10.37 -8.28 8.89
CA LYS A 22 9.92 -9.60 9.38
C LYS A 22 8.87 -9.47 10.48
N LEU A 23 9.07 -8.54 11.42
CA LEU A 23 8.11 -8.28 12.48
C LEU A 23 6.77 -7.77 11.93
N VAL A 24 6.81 -6.81 10.99
CA VAL A 24 5.60 -6.30 10.33
C VAL A 24 4.90 -7.42 9.57
N LEU A 25 5.63 -8.23 8.79
CA LEU A 25 5.05 -9.36 8.05
C LEU A 25 4.34 -10.36 8.97
N SER A 26 4.95 -10.70 10.12
CA SER A 26 4.34 -11.59 11.10
C SER A 26 3.05 -11.01 11.69
N SER A 27 3.01 -9.69 11.90
CA SER A 27 1.83 -8.99 12.41
C SER A 27 0.71 -8.96 11.37
N VAL A 28 1.04 -8.68 10.10
CA VAL A 28 0.06 -8.66 9.00
C VAL A 28 -0.59 -10.03 8.82
N ARG A 29 0.19 -11.12 8.83
CA ARG A 29 -0.35 -12.49 8.74
C ARG A 29 -1.32 -12.81 9.87
N ARG A 30 -0.99 -12.42 11.10
CA ARG A 30 -1.87 -12.63 12.25
C ARG A 30 -3.17 -11.86 12.13
N VAL A 31 -3.11 -10.60 11.69
CA VAL A 31 -4.32 -9.80 11.46
C VAL A 31 -5.16 -10.43 10.36
N GLU A 32 -4.56 -10.84 9.25
CA GLU A 32 -5.27 -11.52 8.14
C GLU A 32 -6.05 -12.75 8.62
N GLU A 33 -5.47 -13.57 9.50
CA GLU A 33 -6.16 -14.72 10.11
C GLU A 33 -7.38 -14.31 10.95
N GLN A 34 -7.29 -13.18 11.66
CA GLN A 34 -8.37 -12.64 12.49
C GLN A 34 -9.51 -12.04 11.66
N LEU A 35 -9.26 -11.65 10.41
CA LEU A 35 -10.27 -11.00 9.55
C LEU A 35 -11.35 -11.96 9.02
N LYS A 36 -11.26 -13.27 9.26
CA LYS A 36 -12.24 -14.25 8.77
C LYS A 36 -13.66 -13.99 9.31
N ASP A 37 -13.75 -13.50 10.54
CA ASP A 37 -15.01 -13.20 11.23
C ASP A 37 -15.17 -11.70 11.52
N ALA A 38 -14.38 -10.84 10.85
CA ALA A 38 -14.34 -9.42 11.13
C ALA A 38 -15.61 -8.67 10.72
N ASP A 39 -16.00 -7.70 11.55
CA ASP A 39 -17.08 -6.78 11.22
C ASP A 39 -16.66 -5.74 10.18
N ARG A 40 -17.64 -4.93 9.73
CA ARG A 40 -17.40 -3.90 8.72
C ARG A 40 -16.33 -2.88 9.13
N LEU A 41 -16.31 -2.46 10.40
CA LEU A 41 -15.34 -1.48 10.89
C LEU A 41 -13.94 -2.09 10.92
N GLU A 42 -13.82 -3.33 11.38
CA GLU A 42 -12.56 -4.07 11.43
C GLU A 42 -11.96 -4.25 10.03
N LEU A 43 -12.75 -4.64 9.03
CA LEU A 43 -12.32 -4.74 7.63
C LEU A 43 -11.80 -3.40 7.10
N ILE A 44 -12.47 -2.29 7.42
CA ILE A 44 -12.04 -0.95 7.00
C ILE A 44 -10.70 -0.59 7.67
N LEU A 45 -10.57 -0.80 8.98
CA LEU A 45 -9.37 -0.45 9.73
C LEU A 45 -8.17 -1.26 9.27
N ALA A 46 -8.33 -2.57 9.08
CA ALA A 46 -7.27 -3.45 8.60
C ALA A 46 -6.82 -3.09 7.18
N THR A 47 -7.76 -2.81 6.27
CA THR A 47 -7.44 -2.37 4.91
C THR A 47 -6.67 -1.04 4.91
N ARG A 48 -7.10 -0.06 5.71
CA ARG A 48 -6.39 1.24 5.83
C ARG A 48 -4.99 1.08 6.42
N MET A 49 -4.84 0.19 7.40
CA MET A 49 -3.54 -0.17 7.97
C MET A 49 -2.64 -0.78 6.90
N ALA A 50 -3.13 -1.74 6.12
CA ALA A 50 -2.38 -2.35 5.02
C ALA A 50 -1.91 -1.31 4.00
N PHE A 51 -2.78 -0.40 3.54
CA PHE A 51 -2.39 0.69 2.65
C PHE A 51 -1.30 1.58 3.24
N ARG A 52 -1.42 1.97 4.50
CA ARG A 52 -0.39 2.79 5.16
C ARG A 52 0.96 2.08 5.20
N HIS A 53 0.98 0.77 5.46
CA HIS A 53 2.23 0.00 5.44
C HIS A 53 2.79 -0.13 4.03
N MET A 54 1.95 -0.42 3.03
CA MET A 54 2.37 -0.46 1.62
C MET A 54 3.02 0.85 1.19
N ILE A 55 2.37 2.00 1.45
CA ILE A 55 2.90 3.33 1.10
C ILE A 55 4.29 3.54 1.72
N ARG A 56 4.41 3.31 3.04
CA ARG A 56 5.69 3.48 3.74
C ARG A 56 6.79 2.57 3.20
N THR A 57 6.47 1.32 2.89
CA THR A 57 7.44 0.37 2.33
C THR A 57 7.87 0.79 0.93
N LEU A 58 6.95 1.26 0.08
CA LEU A 58 7.25 1.78 -1.24
C LEU A 58 8.13 3.05 -1.18
N GLU A 59 7.80 4.00 -0.31
CA GLU A 59 8.62 5.21 -0.07
C GLU A 59 10.04 4.85 0.39
N ALA A 60 10.18 3.80 1.20
CA ALA A 60 11.47 3.35 1.70
C ALA A 60 12.31 2.69 0.57
N PHE A 61 11.69 1.89 -0.30
CA PHE A 61 12.35 1.37 -1.50
C PHE A 61 12.73 2.47 -2.50
N ASP A 62 11.87 3.45 -2.71
CA ASP A 62 12.16 4.60 -3.57
C ASP A 62 13.38 5.39 -3.08
N LYS A 63 13.47 5.65 -1.77
CA LYS A 63 14.67 6.25 -1.15
C LYS A 63 15.93 5.42 -1.37
N TRP A 64 15.81 4.09 -1.28
CA TRP A 64 16.94 3.18 -1.53
C TRP A 64 17.45 3.28 -2.97
N LEU A 65 16.53 3.39 -3.94
CA LEU A 65 16.84 3.59 -5.36
C LEU A 65 17.35 5.01 -5.69
N GLN A 66 17.18 5.97 -4.78
CA GLN A 66 17.73 7.32 -4.91
C GLN A 66 19.12 7.46 -4.27
N ASP A 67 19.56 6.50 -3.46
CA ASP A 67 20.85 6.55 -2.78
C ASP A 67 22.00 6.18 -3.75
N PRO A 68 22.92 7.12 -4.07
CA PRO A 68 24.02 6.88 -5.01
C PRO A 68 24.96 5.75 -4.59
N PHE A 69 25.14 5.55 -3.28
CA PHE A 69 25.99 4.50 -2.76
C PHE A 69 25.37 3.12 -3.02
N ILE A 70 24.06 2.99 -2.86
CA ILE A 70 23.35 1.74 -3.12
C ILE A 70 23.32 1.45 -4.61
N ILE A 71 22.85 2.39 -5.44
CA ILE A 71 22.72 2.15 -6.89
C ILE A 71 24.09 1.95 -7.57
N GLY A 72 25.15 2.58 -7.06
CA GLY A 72 26.50 2.43 -7.58
C GLY A 72 27.11 1.05 -7.33
N HIS A 73 26.63 0.32 -6.32
CA HIS A 73 27.15 -1.00 -5.94
C HIS A 73 26.15 -2.14 -6.20
N MET A 74 24.88 -1.84 -6.51
CA MET A 74 23.88 -2.85 -6.77
C MET A 74 24.08 -3.48 -8.15
N PRO A 75 24.22 -4.81 -8.24
CA PRO A 75 24.33 -5.48 -9.54
C PRO A 75 23.02 -5.39 -10.32
N ARG A 76 23.13 -5.47 -11.65
CA ARG A 76 22.01 -5.30 -12.57
C ARG A 76 20.87 -6.29 -12.30
N GLU A 77 21.21 -7.53 -11.97
CA GLU A 77 20.25 -8.61 -11.73
C GLU A 77 19.31 -8.28 -10.55
N MET A 78 19.84 -7.61 -9.52
CA MET A 78 19.02 -7.14 -8.38
C MET A 78 18.07 -6.02 -8.80
N LEU A 79 18.53 -5.09 -9.64
CA LEU A 79 17.68 -4.01 -10.16
C LEU A 79 16.55 -4.55 -11.04
N GLU A 80 16.86 -5.53 -11.89
CA GLU A 80 15.86 -6.19 -12.75
C GLU A 80 14.81 -6.95 -11.93
N GLU A 81 15.21 -7.58 -10.83
CA GLU A 81 14.26 -8.22 -9.91
C GLU A 81 13.35 -7.19 -9.21
N VAL A 82 13.92 -6.12 -8.65
CA VAL A 82 13.16 -5.05 -7.98
C VAL A 82 12.17 -4.42 -8.97
N GLN A 83 12.62 -4.09 -10.18
CA GLN A 83 11.78 -3.52 -11.23
C GLN A 83 10.62 -4.47 -11.55
N ARG A 84 10.90 -5.74 -11.86
CA ARG A 84 9.86 -6.71 -12.24
C ARG A 84 8.81 -6.84 -11.14
N LYS A 85 9.23 -6.97 -9.88
CA LYS A 85 8.33 -7.11 -8.72
C LYS A 85 7.53 -5.85 -8.44
N ALA A 86 8.14 -4.67 -8.53
CA ALA A 86 7.41 -3.41 -8.38
C ALA A 86 6.32 -3.25 -9.45
N TRP A 87 6.62 -3.63 -10.70
CA TRP A 87 5.65 -3.59 -11.79
C TRP A 87 4.53 -4.61 -11.64
N GLU A 88 4.80 -5.80 -11.11
CA GLU A 88 3.77 -6.78 -10.75
C GLU A 88 2.81 -6.21 -9.70
N LEU A 89 3.32 -5.60 -8.63
CA LEU A 89 2.52 -4.97 -7.59
C LEU A 89 1.69 -3.79 -8.11
N LEU A 90 2.28 -2.94 -8.96
CA LEU A 90 1.57 -1.82 -9.57
C LEU A 90 0.38 -2.30 -10.41
N LYS A 91 0.57 -3.32 -11.26
CA LYS A 91 -0.51 -3.89 -12.06
C LYS A 91 -1.62 -4.45 -11.17
N GLN A 92 -1.28 -5.21 -10.13
CA GLN A 92 -2.27 -5.75 -9.19
C GLN A 92 -3.06 -4.65 -8.48
N LEU A 93 -2.40 -3.56 -8.09
CA LEU A 93 -3.06 -2.42 -7.47
C LEU A 93 -4.02 -1.71 -8.44
N LEU A 94 -3.60 -1.49 -9.68
CA LEU A 94 -4.44 -0.87 -10.71
C LEU A 94 -5.64 -1.75 -11.06
N GLU A 95 -5.44 -3.06 -11.20
CA GLU A 95 -6.52 -4.02 -11.42
C GLU A 95 -7.52 -4.03 -10.24
N LEU A 96 -7.03 -3.97 -9.00
CA LEU A 96 -7.86 -3.87 -7.81
C LEU A 96 -8.74 -2.61 -7.86
N ASP A 97 -8.15 -1.46 -8.14
CA ASP A 97 -8.86 -0.17 -8.20
C ASP A 97 -9.91 -0.17 -9.31
N ILE A 98 -9.52 -0.51 -10.54
CA ILE A 98 -10.43 -0.57 -11.69
C ILE A 98 -11.64 -1.46 -11.37
N ASN A 99 -11.38 -2.66 -10.84
CA ASN A 99 -12.44 -3.61 -10.54
C ASN A 99 -13.38 -3.11 -9.43
N HIS A 100 -12.84 -2.67 -8.28
CA HIS A 100 -13.67 -2.30 -7.13
C HIS A 100 -14.38 -0.97 -7.34
N THR A 101 -13.73 0.01 -7.96
CA THR A 101 -14.35 1.29 -8.31
C THR A 101 -15.47 1.08 -9.32
N THR A 102 -15.29 0.18 -10.30
CA THR A 102 -16.35 -0.19 -11.24
C THR A 102 -17.52 -0.88 -10.54
N GLN A 103 -17.26 -1.90 -9.73
CA GLN A 103 -18.29 -2.61 -8.96
C GLN A 103 -19.07 -1.66 -8.05
N PHE A 104 -18.38 -0.75 -7.38
CA PHE A 104 -19.02 0.22 -6.49
C PHE A 104 -19.86 1.24 -7.26
N LYS A 105 -19.37 1.74 -8.40
CA LYS A 105 -20.17 2.59 -9.32
C LYS A 105 -21.48 1.90 -9.72
N ASP A 106 -21.40 0.65 -10.17
CA ASP A 106 -22.58 -0.11 -10.61
C ASP A 106 -23.55 -0.40 -9.45
N TYR A 107 -23.01 -0.70 -8.27
CA TYR A 107 -23.80 -0.87 -7.05
C TYR A 107 -24.52 0.42 -6.63
N MET A 108 -23.83 1.57 -6.70
CA MET A 108 -24.43 2.88 -6.41
C MET A 108 -25.56 3.22 -7.38
N LEU A 109 -25.39 2.94 -8.68
CA LEU A 109 -26.45 3.12 -9.67
C LEU A 109 -27.66 2.21 -9.39
N LYS A 110 -27.44 0.99 -8.90
CA LYS A 110 -28.52 0.10 -8.45
C LYS A 110 -29.25 0.68 -7.24
N LEU A 111 -28.53 1.09 -6.19
CA LEU A 111 -29.14 1.70 -5.00
C LEU A 111 -29.96 2.96 -5.33
N ALA A 112 -29.46 3.80 -6.24
CA ALA A 112 -30.16 4.99 -6.69
C ALA A 112 -31.49 4.65 -7.39
N ARG A 113 -31.47 3.68 -8.32
CA ARG A 113 -32.69 3.20 -9.00
C ARG A 113 -33.71 2.57 -8.03
N GLU A 114 -33.23 1.91 -6.98
CA GLU A 114 -34.07 1.27 -5.96
C GLU A 114 -34.52 2.23 -4.84
N GLY A 115 -34.09 3.51 -4.86
CA GLY A 115 -34.40 4.47 -3.80
C GLY A 115 -33.79 4.14 -2.43
N LYS A 116 -32.72 3.32 -2.40
CA LYS A 116 -32.08 2.81 -1.18
C LYS A 116 -30.84 3.58 -0.75
N LEU A 117 -30.59 4.75 -1.34
CA LEU A 117 -29.50 5.62 -0.90
C LEU A 117 -29.80 6.16 0.50
N ASN A 118 -28.78 6.21 1.36
CA ASN A 118 -28.93 6.79 2.68
C ASN A 118 -29.18 8.31 2.55
N PRO A 119 -30.36 8.83 2.96
CA PRO A 119 -30.73 10.22 2.73
C PRO A 119 -29.85 11.21 3.51
N LEU A 120 -29.36 10.83 4.70
CA LEU A 120 -28.49 11.69 5.51
C LEU A 120 -27.12 11.91 4.84
N LEU A 121 -26.58 10.86 4.20
CA LEU A 121 -25.29 10.93 3.51
C LEU A 121 -25.41 11.58 2.12
N ALA A 122 -26.55 11.40 1.45
CA ALA A 122 -26.81 12.01 0.14
C ALA A 122 -26.98 13.54 0.24
N ALA A 123 -27.64 14.02 1.31
CA ALA A 123 -27.81 15.45 1.56
C ALA A 123 -26.47 16.18 1.76
N GLN A 124 -25.54 15.58 2.52
CA GLN A 124 -24.20 16.15 2.74
C GLN A 124 -23.38 16.29 1.45
N ARG A 125 -23.52 15.36 0.49
CA ARG A 125 -22.82 15.46 -0.81
C ARG A 125 -23.46 16.42 -1.82
N GLY A 126 -24.73 16.79 -1.63
CA GLY A 126 -25.44 17.71 -2.52
C GLY A 126 -24.94 19.16 -2.42
N GLU A 127 -24.33 19.53 -1.29
CA GLU A 127 -23.80 20.87 -1.02
C GLU A 127 -22.37 21.07 -1.59
N GLU A 128 -21.57 19.99 -1.70
CA GLU A 128 -20.22 20.01 -2.30
C GLU A 128 -20.27 19.85 -3.84
N ARG A 129 -20.95 20.76 -4.55
CA ARG A 129 -20.81 20.85 -6.01
C ARG A 129 -19.58 21.70 -6.36
N GLY A 130 -18.49 21.06 -6.78
CA GLY A 130 -17.48 21.77 -7.58
C GLY A 130 -16.01 21.38 -7.47
N THR A 131 -15.65 20.16 -7.06
CA THR A 131 -14.29 19.69 -7.31
C THR A 131 -14.34 18.28 -7.88
N PRO A 132 -13.85 18.03 -9.11
CA PRO A 132 -13.47 16.69 -9.48
C PRO A 132 -12.34 16.32 -8.53
N GLY A 133 -12.68 15.59 -7.47
CA GLY A 133 -11.70 14.98 -6.60
C GLY A 133 -10.86 14.06 -7.45
N VAL A 134 -9.61 14.44 -7.64
CA VAL A 134 -8.53 13.57 -8.10
C VAL A 134 -8.61 12.31 -7.24
N PHE A 135 -8.95 11.20 -7.88
CA PHE A 135 -8.70 9.88 -7.31
C PHE A 135 -7.19 9.65 -7.26
#